data_AF-A0A955WGU3-F1
#
_entry.id   AF-A0A955WGU3-F1
#
_cell.length_a   1.000
_cell.length_b   1.000
_cell.length_c   1.000
_cell.angle_alpha   90.00
_cell.angle_beta   90.00
_cell.angle_gamma   90.00
#
_symmetry.space_group_name_H-M   'P 1'
#
loop_
_entity.id
_entity.type
_entity.pdbx_description
1 polymer ?
#
loop_
_entity_poly.entity_id
_entity_poly.type
_entity_poly.pdbx_seq_one_letter_code
_entity_poly.pdbx_strand_id
1 'polypeptide(L)' 'MLLTVGHLTRDRYPEGFVPGGGVWYAAHAWRALGHTPRVLTAAALPDVPAERPGDWQVVAGPMTTTF' A
#
# COMPACT_ATOMS: atom_id res chain seq x y z
N MET A 1 0.99 9.11 -16.58
CA MET A 1 1.72 8.51 -15.44
C MET A 1 0.95 8.85 -14.17
N LEU A 2 0.69 7.87 -13.29
CA LEU A 2 -0.09 8.05 -12.06
C LEU A 2 0.79 7.69 -10.86
N LEU A 3 1.07 8.69 -10.02
CA LEU A 3 1.81 8.52 -8.78
C LEU A 3 0.83 8.70 -7.61
N THR A 4 0.74 7.69 -6.76
CA THR A 4 0.03 7.79 -5.48
C THR A 4 1.05 7.90 -4.35
N VAL A 5 0.85 8.87 -3.46
CA VAL A 5 1.70 9.09 -2.29
C VAL A 5 0.85 8.99 -1.03
N GLY A 6 1.30 8.18 -0.07
CA GLY A 6 0.61 8.01 1.19
C GLY A 6 1.17 6.85 2.00
N HIS A 7 0.75 6.72 3.25
CA HIS A 7 1.14 5.60 4.10
C HIS A 7 0.44 4.32 3.67
N LEU A 8 1.21 3.24 3.59
CA LEU A 8 0.69 1.89 3.66
C LEU A 8 0.38 1.61 5.13
N THR A 9 -0.79 1.06 5.39
CA THR A 9 -1.21 0.70 6.73
C THR A 9 -1.40 -0.79 6.85
N ARG A 10 -1.27 -1.29 8.08
CA ARG A 10 -1.55 -2.66 8.49
C ARG A 10 -2.89 -2.65 9.21
N ASP A 11 -3.95 -2.82 8.44
CA ASP A 11 -5.33 -2.65 8.88
C ASP A 11 -5.76 -3.89 9.67
N ARG A 12 -6.40 -3.69 10.82
CA ARG A 12 -6.87 -4.76 11.67
C ARG A 12 -8.33 -5.10 11.33
N TYR A 13 -8.58 -6.35 11.02
CA TYR A 13 -9.90 -6.95 10.84
C TYR A 13 -10.13 -8.06 11.87
N PRO A 14 -11.38 -8.50 12.12
CA PRO A 14 -11.66 -9.63 13.01
C PRO A 14 -10.87 -10.90 12.65
N GLU A 15 -10.59 -11.10 11.36
CA GLU A 15 -9.92 -12.27 10.81
C GLU A 15 -8.38 -12.16 10.83
N GLY A 16 -7.83 -10.98 11.15
CA GLY A 16 -6.39 -10.76 11.19
C GLY A 16 -5.97 -9.38 10.72
N PHE A 17 -4.71 -9.27 10.25
CA PHE A 17 -4.18 -8.03 9.70
C PHE A 17 -4.05 -8.14 8.19
N VAL A 18 -4.45 -7.09 7.47
CA VAL A 18 -4.32 -7.00 6.01
C VAL A 18 -3.65 -5.68 5.61
N PRO A 19 -3.02 -5.62 4.43
CA PRO A 19 -2.53 -4.36 3.89
C PRO A 19 -3.70 -3.42 3.58
N GLY A 20 -3.53 -2.15 3.90
CA GLY A 20 -4.55 -1.14 3.66
C GLY A 20 -3.98 0.25 3.47
N GLY A 21 -4.81 1.23 3.78
CA GLY A 21 -4.50 2.64 3.56
C GLY A 21 -4.83 3.07 2.13
N GLY A 22 -5.07 4.38 1.96
CA GLY A 22 -5.55 4.91 0.68
C GLY A 22 -4.61 4.59 -0.49
N VAL A 23 -3.30 4.52 -0.24
CA VAL A 23 -2.30 4.20 -1.26
C VAL A 23 -2.44 2.78 -1.81
N TRP A 24 -2.78 1.82 -0.95
CA TRP A 24 -2.98 0.42 -1.33
C TRP A 24 -4.20 0.27 -2.26
N TYR A 25 -5.35 0.79 -1.84
CA TYR A 25 -6.57 0.69 -2.62
C TYR A 25 -6.50 1.49 -3.92
N ALA A 26 -5.87 2.67 -3.91
CA ALA A 26 -5.66 3.46 -5.12
C ALA A 26 -4.80 2.71 -6.14
N ALA A 27 -3.72 2.04 -5.71
CA ALA A 27 -2.86 1.28 -6.61
C ALA A 27 -3.61 0.08 -7.22
N HIS A 28 -4.42 -0.64 -6.43
CA HIS A 28 -5.27 -1.71 -6.95
C HIS A 28 -6.34 -1.20 -7.93
N ALA A 29 -6.99 -0.08 -7.63
CA ALA A 29 -7.96 0.54 -8.51
C ALA A 29 -7.33 0.93 -9.86
N TRP A 30 -6.15 1.57 -9.84
CA TRP A 30 -5.44 1.91 -11.06
C TRP A 30 -5.03 0.70 -11.88
N ARG A 31 -4.59 -0.38 -11.24
CA ARG A 31 -4.30 -1.65 -11.93
C ARG A 31 -5.55 -2.24 -12.58
N ALA A 32 -6.68 -2.23 -11.88
CA ALA A 32 -7.96 -2.72 -12.41
C ALA A 32 -8.45 -1.91 -13.63
N LEU A 33 -8.12 -0.61 -13.69
CA LEU A 33 -8.39 0.27 -14.83
C LEU A 33 -7.39 0.11 -15.99
N GLY A 34 -6.47 -0.86 -15.92
CA GLY A 34 -5.49 -1.14 -16.98
C GLY A 34 -4.24 -0.25 -16.94
N HIS A 35 -4.00 0.47 -15.84
CA HIS A 35 -2.79 1.27 -15.65
C HIS A 35 -1.73 0.53 -14.82
N THR A 36 -0.46 0.90 -15.01
CA THR A 36 0.62 0.51 -14.10
C THR A 36 0.84 1.63 -13.08
N PRO A 37 0.40 1.46 -11.82
CA PRO A 37 0.55 2.50 -10.81
C PRO A 37 2.00 2.63 -10.35
N ARG A 38 2.39 3.85 -9.97
CA ARG A 38 3.60 4.10 -9.19
C ARG A 38 3.20 4.54 -7.79
N VAL A 39 3.86 4.00 -6.78
CA VAL A 39 3.57 4.26 -5.37
C VAL A 39 4.83 4.76 -4.68
N LEU A 40 4.70 5.86 -3.95
CA LEU A 40 5.68 6.29 -2.94
C LEU A 40 5.02 6.18 -1.57
N THR A 41 5.58 5.36 -0.69
CA THR A 41 4.98 5.11 0.62
C THR A 41 6.02 5.01 1.72
N ALA A 42 5.58 5.23 2.97
CA ALA A 42 6.35 4.93 4.16
C ALA A 42 5.64 3.82 4.96
N ALA A 43 6.39 2.78 5.31
CA ALA A 43 5.87 1.59 5.98
C ALA A 43 6.94 0.87 6.82
N ALA A 44 6.51 0.08 7.79
CA ALA A 44 7.39 -0.92 8.38
C ALA A 44 7.67 -2.02 7.33
N LEU A 45 8.94 -2.31 7.06
CA LEU A 45 9.34 -3.22 5.98
C LEU A 45 8.67 -4.61 6.04
N PRO A 46 8.46 -5.23 7.22
CA PRO A 46 7.74 -6.52 7.31
C PRO A 46 6.27 -6.45 6.88
N ASP A 47 5.65 -5.27 6.89
CA ASP A 47 4.24 -5.09 6.54
C ASP A 47 4.05 -4.81 5.03
N VAL A 48 5.15 -4.71 4.26
CA VAL A 48 5.10 -4.48 2.80
C VAL A 48 4.84 -5.80 2.09
N PRO A 49 3.72 -5.94 1.34
CA PRO A 49 3.43 -7.18 0.63
C PRO A 49 4.44 -7.47 -0.49
N ALA A 50 4.88 -8.73 -0.60
CA ALA A 50 5.75 -9.16 -1.69
C ALA A 50 5.05 -8.99 -3.04
N GLU A 51 3.79 -9.43 -3.13
CA GLU A 51 2.92 -9.18 -4.28
C GLU A 51 2.16 -7.86 -4.08
N ARG A 52 2.37 -6.93 -5.00
CA ARG A 52 1.73 -5.61 -4.99
C ARG A 52 1.62 -5.06 -6.42
N PRO A 53 0.66 -4.16 -6.70
CA PRO A 53 0.45 -3.63 -8.03
C PRO A 53 1.48 -2.56 -8.42
N GLY A 54 2.18 -2.74 -9.54
CA GLY A 54 3.06 -1.73 -10.12
C GLY A 54 4.35 -1.49 -9.33
N ASP A 55 4.89 -0.28 -9.46
CA ASP A 55 6.22 0.06 -8.94
C ASP A 55 6.12 0.81 -7.61
N TRP A 56 6.68 0.22 -6.55
CA TRP A 56 6.63 0.80 -5.21
C TRP A 56 8.02 1.22 -4.76
N GLN A 57 8.15 2.50 -4.45
CA GLN A 57 9.25 3.03 -3.66
C GLN A 57 8.80 3.11 -2.20
N VAL A 58 9.43 2.30 -1.35
CA VAL A 58 9.12 2.25 0.08
C VAL A 58 10.25 2.90 0.86
N VAL A 59 9.88 3.89 1.66
CA VAL A 59 10.75 4.48 2.67
C VAL A 59 10.47 3.77 3.99
N ALA A 60 11.51 3.34 4.70
CA ALA A 60 11.34 2.73 6.01
C ALA A 60 10.67 3.72 6.97
N GLY A 61 9.62 3.28 7.65
CA GLY A 61 8.87 4.07 8.62
C GLY A 61 8.28 3.19 9.73
N PRO A 62 7.63 3.79 10.74
CA PRO A 62 6.95 3.02 11.77
C PRO A 62 5.75 2.25 11.19
N MET A 63 5.37 1.17 11.88
CA MET A 63 4.11 0.48 11.60
C MET A 63 2.95 1.45 11.80
N THR A 64 2.05 1.52 10.83
CA THR A 64 0.83 2.34 10.92
C THR A 64 -0.36 1.40 10.86
N THR A 65 -1.25 1.45 11.85
CA THR A 65 -2.42 0.57 11.95
C THR A 65 -3.70 1.41 12.03
N THR A 66 -4.72 0.99 11.29
CA THR A 66 -6.10 1.46 11.38
C THR A 66 -7.00 0.34 11.90
N PHE A 67 -8.12 0.72 12.54
CA PHE A 67 -9.08 -0.18 13.19
C PHE A 67 -10.45 -0.09 12.52
#